data_AF-A0A7L0TBH0-F1
#
_entry.id   AF-A0A7L0TBH0-F1
#
_cell.length_a   1.000
_cell.length_b   1.000
_cell.length_c   1.000
_cell.angle_alpha   90.00
_cell.angle_beta   90.00
_cell.angle_gamma   90.00
#
_symmetry.space_group_name_H-M   'P 1'
#
loop_
_entity.id
_entity.type
_entity.pdbx_description
1 polymer ?
#
loop_
_entity_poly.entity_id
_entity_poly.type
_entity_poly.pdbx_seq_one_letter_code
_entity_poly.pdbx_strand_id
1 'polypeptide(L)'
;SPGWASEGPGTSGKNRRVCHAAARLEMGSLWEEFNRLGTEMIVTKAGRRMFPTFQVKLSGLDPLADYVLLMDFVPLDDKRYRWGWGDGDGEGGRVPAVLSPPPRRYAFHSSSWLAAGRADPAAPGRVHFHPDSPAKGAQWMRQIVSFDKLKLTNNLLDDNGHIILNSMHRYQPRFHVVFVDPRRDSERFAHQNFKSFSFPETQFMAVTAYQNHRITQLKIASNPFAKGFRDGEPES
;
A
#
# COMPACT_ATOMS: atom_id res chain seq x y z
N SER A 1 13.66 -3.55 -15.17
CA SER A 1 13.61 -2.23 -15.84
C SER A 1 13.42 -1.16 -14.78
N PRO A 2 14.15 -0.03 -14.79
CA PRO A 2 14.11 0.88 -13.66
C PRO A 2 12.75 1.56 -13.54
N GLY A 3 11.99 1.26 -12.48
CA GLY A 3 11.20 2.16 -11.62
C GLY A 3 10.32 3.30 -12.15
N TRP A 4 10.03 3.46 -13.45
CA TRP A 4 9.10 4.50 -13.93
C TRP A 4 7.71 3.91 -14.21
N ALA A 5 6.69 4.36 -13.48
CA ALA A 5 5.30 4.06 -13.79
C ALA A 5 4.89 4.74 -15.10
N SER A 6 4.35 3.98 -16.04
CA SER A 6 3.84 4.48 -17.33
C SER A 6 2.32 4.72 -17.24
N GLU A 7 1.83 5.86 -17.75
CA GLU A 7 0.41 6.07 -18.01
C GLU A 7 -0.03 5.28 -19.27
N GLY A 8 -1.25 4.76 -19.28
CA GLY A 8 -1.90 4.28 -20.51
C GLY A 8 -2.13 5.40 -21.52
N PRO A 9 -2.45 5.08 -22.79
CA PRO A 9 -2.53 6.06 -23.87
C PRO A 9 -3.72 7.02 -23.65
N GLY A 10 -3.43 8.24 -23.20
CA GLY A 10 -4.45 9.24 -22.91
C GLY A 10 -3.90 10.59 -22.42
N THR A 11 -2.91 11.15 -23.11
CA THR A 11 -2.28 12.45 -22.74
C THR A 11 -3.01 13.67 -23.30
N SER A 12 -4.07 13.50 -24.09
CA SER A 12 -4.83 14.63 -24.63
C SER A 12 -5.79 15.19 -23.56
N GLY A 13 -5.45 16.33 -22.96
CA GLY A 13 -6.34 17.11 -22.08
C GLY A 13 -5.87 17.37 -20.65
N LYS A 14 -4.68 16.90 -20.23
CA LYS A 14 -4.11 17.25 -18.92
C LYS A 14 -3.52 18.66 -18.91
N ASN A 15 -3.63 19.36 -17.78
CA ASN A 15 -3.05 20.68 -17.60
C ASN A 15 -1.52 20.61 -17.75
N ARG A 16 -0.94 21.57 -18.49
CA ARG A 16 0.51 21.67 -18.73
C ARG A 16 1.33 21.75 -17.45
N ARG A 17 0.74 22.20 -16.34
CA ARG A 17 1.40 22.27 -15.02
C ARG A 17 1.61 20.90 -14.37
N VAL A 18 0.89 19.87 -14.80
CA VAL A 18 1.05 18.49 -14.26
C VAL A 18 1.53 17.49 -15.29
N CYS A 19 1.49 17.79 -16.60
CA CYS A 19 1.84 16.82 -17.63
C CYS A 19 3.28 16.28 -17.51
N HIS A 20 4.23 17.16 -17.16
CA HIS A 20 5.65 16.82 -16.99
C HIS A 20 6.00 16.34 -15.58
N ALA A 21 5.05 16.34 -14.64
CA ALA A 21 5.31 15.83 -13.30
C ALA A 21 5.75 14.36 -13.38
N ALA A 22 6.83 14.04 -12.67
CA ALA A 22 7.36 12.69 -12.54
C ALA A 22 7.69 12.41 -11.08
N ALA A 23 7.42 11.18 -10.65
CA ALA A 23 7.69 10.70 -9.29
C ALA A 23 8.52 9.41 -9.38
N ARG A 24 9.60 9.35 -8.59
CA ARG A 24 10.40 8.13 -8.42
C ARG A 24 10.22 7.62 -7.00
N LEU A 25 9.84 6.35 -6.85
CA LEU A 25 9.75 5.68 -5.55
C LEU A 25 11.15 5.58 -4.92
N GLU A 26 11.26 5.95 -3.65
CA GLU A 26 12.47 5.74 -2.86
C GLU A 26 12.40 4.40 -2.11
N MET A 27 13.58 3.86 -1.76
CA MET A 27 13.71 2.51 -1.17
C MET A 27 13.11 1.40 -2.05
N GLY A 28 13.21 1.54 -3.38
CA GLY A 28 12.63 0.59 -4.34
C GLY A 28 13.06 -0.86 -4.11
N SER A 29 14.32 -1.11 -3.78
CA SER A 29 14.82 -2.47 -3.49
C SER A 29 14.11 -3.12 -2.29
N LEU A 30 13.86 -2.35 -1.22
CA LEU A 30 13.14 -2.83 -0.05
C LEU A 30 11.67 -3.10 -0.37
N TRP A 31 11.03 -2.24 -1.16
CA TRP A 31 9.67 -2.48 -1.66
C TRP A 31 9.58 -3.75 -2.49
N GLU A 32 10.54 -3.98 -3.39
CA GLU A 32 10.62 -5.22 -4.19
C GLU A 32 10.81 -6.46 -3.33
N GLU A 33 11.61 -6.39 -2.26
CA GLU A 33 11.77 -7.50 -1.29
C GLU A 33 10.46 -7.86 -0.61
N PHE A 34 9.73 -6.85 -0.10
CA PHE A 34 8.40 -7.08 0.48
C PHE A 34 7.41 -7.61 -0.55
N ASN A 35 7.41 -7.06 -1.75
CA ASN A 35 6.49 -7.45 -2.82
C ASN A 35 6.68 -8.93 -3.22
N ARG A 36 7.93 -9.41 -3.32
CA ARG A 36 8.23 -10.83 -3.61
C ARG A 36 7.66 -11.79 -2.58
N LEU A 37 7.48 -11.35 -1.34
CA LEU A 37 6.91 -12.15 -0.25
C LEU A 37 5.40 -11.97 -0.09
N GLY A 38 4.79 -11.03 -0.83
CA GLY A 38 3.42 -10.59 -0.64
C GLY A 38 3.32 -9.62 0.53
N THR A 39 3.56 -8.33 0.28
CA THR A 39 3.59 -7.28 1.31
C THR A 39 2.33 -7.31 2.18
N GLU A 40 2.52 -7.26 3.50
CA GLU A 40 1.42 -7.10 4.46
C GLU A 40 1.57 -5.79 5.24
N MET A 41 0.43 -5.13 5.48
CA MET A 41 0.34 -3.91 6.29
C MET A 41 -0.68 -4.11 7.42
N ILE A 42 -0.27 -3.79 8.63
CA ILE A 42 -1.12 -3.90 9.82
C ILE A 42 -2.15 -2.77 9.83
N VAL A 43 -3.41 -3.10 10.04
CA VAL A 43 -4.50 -2.16 10.35
C VAL A 43 -4.93 -2.33 11.80
N THR A 44 -5.14 -1.22 12.51
CA THR A 44 -5.59 -1.22 13.92
C THR A 44 -6.65 -0.15 14.14
N LYS A 45 -7.46 -0.28 15.20
CA LYS A 45 -8.50 0.71 15.55
C LYS A 45 -7.93 2.14 15.71
N ALA A 46 -6.77 2.27 16.35
CA ALA A 46 -6.12 3.57 16.61
C ALA A 46 -5.30 4.11 15.42
N GLY A 47 -5.20 3.35 14.33
CA GLY A 47 -4.36 3.68 13.19
C GLY A 47 -2.91 3.20 13.36
N ARG A 48 -2.35 2.59 12.32
CA ARG A 48 -0.97 2.10 12.27
C ARG A 48 -0.23 2.70 11.08
N ARG A 49 1.01 3.14 11.28
CA ARG A 49 1.87 3.64 10.20
C ARG A 49 2.28 2.50 9.27
N MET A 50 2.41 2.81 7.99
CA MET A 50 2.94 1.87 7.02
C MET A 50 4.43 1.61 7.25
N PHE A 51 4.88 0.41 6.87
CA PHE A 51 6.29 0.12 6.70
C PHE A 51 6.45 -0.85 5.52
N PRO A 52 7.35 -0.64 4.55
CA PRO A 52 8.17 0.55 4.38
C PRO A 52 7.32 1.83 4.26
N THR A 53 7.89 2.96 4.65
CA THR A 53 7.22 4.25 4.47
C THR A 53 7.15 4.57 2.98
N PHE A 54 6.01 5.08 2.52
CA PHE A 54 5.89 5.56 1.13
C PHE A 54 6.64 6.88 0.97
N GLN A 55 7.67 6.87 0.14
CA GLN A 55 8.55 8.01 -0.09
C GLN A 55 8.82 8.17 -1.58
N VAL A 56 8.76 9.41 -2.07
CA VAL A 56 8.97 9.71 -3.49
C VAL A 56 9.85 10.93 -3.68
N LYS A 57 10.66 10.91 -4.73
CA LYS A 57 11.37 12.09 -5.24
C LYS A 57 10.65 12.63 -6.47
N LEU A 58 10.35 13.92 -6.45
CA LEU A 58 9.59 14.59 -7.51
C LEU A 58 10.51 15.34 -8.47
N SER A 59 10.06 15.45 -9.72
CA SER A 59 10.68 16.25 -10.77
C SER A 59 9.63 16.72 -11.78
N GLY A 60 9.98 17.72 -12.61
CA GLY A 60 9.12 18.20 -13.70
C GLY A 60 7.89 19.02 -13.27
N LEU A 61 7.83 19.48 -12.02
CA LEU A 61 6.84 20.46 -11.57
C LEU A 61 7.27 21.87 -11.96
N ASP A 62 6.32 22.76 -12.27
CA ASP A 62 6.63 24.18 -12.39
C ASP A 62 7.08 24.74 -11.02
N PRO A 63 8.28 25.34 -10.90
CA PRO A 63 8.83 25.82 -9.64
C PRO A 63 7.97 26.85 -8.89
N LEU A 64 7.18 27.66 -9.60
CA LEU A 64 6.45 28.81 -9.07
C LEU A 64 4.97 28.52 -8.79
N ALA A 65 4.44 27.42 -9.34
CA ALA A 65 3.07 26.98 -9.10
C ALA A 65 2.93 26.27 -7.74
N ASP A 66 1.73 26.36 -7.15
CA ASP A 66 1.35 25.62 -5.95
C ASP A 66 0.76 24.26 -6.29
N TYR A 67 1.15 23.25 -5.52
CA TYR A 67 0.66 21.88 -5.65
C TYR A 67 0.24 21.33 -4.29
N VAL A 68 -0.81 20.53 -4.32
CA VAL A 68 -1.23 19.65 -3.23
C VAL A 68 -0.76 18.25 -3.57
N LEU A 69 -0.15 17.58 -2.59
CA LEU A 69 0.23 16.18 -2.67
C LEU A 69 -0.70 15.37 -1.77
N LEU A 70 -1.23 14.28 -2.29
CA LEU A 70 -2.10 13.39 -1.51
C LEU A 70 -1.92 11.93 -1.93
N MET A 71 -2.35 11.03 -1.04
CA MET A 71 -2.43 9.61 -1.32
C MET A 71 -3.84 9.07 -1.11
N ASP A 72 -4.21 8.10 -1.93
CA ASP A 72 -5.38 7.26 -1.72
C ASP A 72 -5.04 5.78 -1.91
N PHE A 73 -6.00 4.91 -1.63
CA PHE A 73 -5.83 3.47 -1.70
C PHE A 73 -7.01 2.87 -2.42
N VAL A 74 -6.76 2.15 -3.51
CA VAL A 74 -7.80 1.48 -4.29
C VAL A 74 -7.75 -0.02 -4.08
N PRO A 75 -8.90 -0.69 -3.90
CA PRO A 75 -8.93 -2.15 -3.87
C PRO A 75 -8.49 -2.71 -5.23
N LEU A 76 -7.72 -3.79 -5.22
CA LEU A 76 -7.23 -4.44 -6.45
C LEU A 76 -8.24 -5.40 -7.08
N ASP A 77 -9.18 -5.92 -6.28
CA ASP A 77 -10.21 -6.87 -6.72
C ASP A 77 -11.41 -6.87 -5.76
N ASP A 78 -12.48 -7.55 -6.17
CA ASP A 78 -13.69 -7.81 -5.36
C ASP A 78 -13.58 -9.15 -4.60
N LYS A 79 -12.41 -9.47 -4.03
CA LYS A 79 -12.18 -10.71 -3.28
C LYS A 79 -11.71 -10.46 -1.87
N ARG A 80 -12.21 -11.29 -0.96
CA ARG A 80 -11.68 -11.45 0.39
C ARG A 80 -10.72 -12.62 0.42
N TYR A 81 -9.58 -12.45 1.09
CA TYR A 81 -8.51 -13.45 1.13
C TYR A 81 -8.42 -14.16 2.48
N ARG A 82 -7.78 -15.33 2.47
CA ARG A 82 -7.32 -16.04 3.66
C ARG A 82 -5.91 -16.56 3.41
N TRP A 83 -5.12 -16.68 4.48
CA TRP A 83 -3.82 -17.34 4.38
C TRP A 83 -4.02 -18.85 4.46
N GLY A 84 -3.57 -19.56 3.42
CA GLY A 84 -3.47 -21.01 3.43
C GLY A 84 -2.21 -21.42 4.17
N TRP A 85 -2.37 -21.88 5.40
CA TRP A 85 -1.36 -22.72 6.06
C TRP A 85 -1.29 -24.01 5.26
N GLY A 86 -0.08 -24.51 5.04
CA GLY A 86 0.18 -25.66 4.17
C GLY A 86 -0.30 -27.00 4.74
N ASP A 87 -1.52 -27.05 5.24
CA ASP A 87 -2.18 -28.25 5.71
C ASP A 87 -3.31 -28.56 4.73
N GLY A 88 -3.14 -29.66 4.00
CA GLY A 88 -4.16 -30.20 3.12
C GLY A 88 -5.46 -30.43 3.89
N ASP A 89 -6.56 -30.11 3.22
CA ASP A 89 -7.90 -30.59 3.52
C ASP A 89 -8.44 -30.27 4.91
N GLY A 90 -9.12 -29.12 5.00
CA GLY A 90 -10.00 -28.78 6.11
C GLY A 90 -11.34 -28.25 5.58
N GLU A 91 -11.94 -28.99 4.65
CA GLU A 91 -13.37 -28.87 4.37
C GLU A 91 -14.13 -29.10 5.67
N GLY A 92 -15.07 -28.21 5.99
CA GLY A 92 -15.95 -28.38 7.13
C GLY A 92 -16.79 -29.64 6.94
N GLY A 93 -16.40 -30.74 7.58
CA GLY A 93 -17.11 -32.01 7.51
C GLY A 93 -16.81 -32.85 8.74
N ARG A 94 -17.86 -33.24 9.47
CA ARG A 94 -17.82 -34.29 10.50
C ARG A 94 -16.99 -35.48 10.00
N VAL A 95 -15.94 -35.85 10.73
CA VAL A 95 -15.24 -37.12 10.55
C VAL A 95 -16.10 -38.26 11.16
N PRO A 96 -16.53 -39.27 10.39
CA PRO A 96 -16.82 -40.56 10.97
C PRO A 96 -15.48 -41.26 11.23
N ALA A 97 -15.33 -41.81 12.42
CA ALA A 97 -14.17 -42.60 12.78
C ALA A 97 -14.05 -43.85 11.89
N VAL A 98 -12.80 -44.29 11.70
CA VAL A 98 -12.34 -45.67 11.45
C VAL A 98 -11.77 -45.99 10.04
N LEU A 99 -10.45 -46.29 10.06
CA LEU A 99 -9.60 -47.16 9.21
C LEU A 99 -8.62 -46.56 8.16
N SER A 100 -7.34 -46.92 8.42
CA SER A 100 -6.16 -47.02 7.53
C SER A 100 -5.29 -45.77 7.33
N PRO A 101 -3.94 -45.86 7.52
CA PRO A 101 -3.04 -44.76 7.23
C PRO A 101 -2.83 -44.65 5.71
N PRO A 102 -3.04 -43.48 5.08
CA PRO A 102 -2.68 -43.31 3.68
C PRO A 102 -1.15 -43.24 3.54
N PRO A 103 -0.61 -43.60 2.36
CA PRO A 103 0.83 -43.59 2.13
C PRO A 103 1.35 -42.15 2.16
N ARG A 104 2.60 -42.01 2.61
CA ARG A 104 3.39 -40.78 2.65
C ARG A 104 3.26 -39.98 1.35
N ARG A 105 2.35 -39.00 1.31
CA ARG A 105 2.39 -37.93 0.31
C ARG A 105 3.26 -36.83 0.90
N TYR A 106 4.48 -36.72 0.38
CA TYR A 106 5.27 -35.51 0.50
C TYR A 106 4.46 -34.37 -0.11
N ALA A 107 3.74 -33.63 0.72
CA ALA A 107 3.04 -32.45 0.29
C ALA A 107 3.91 -31.26 0.65
N PHE A 108 4.72 -30.82 -0.32
CA PHE A 108 5.32 -29.49 -0.29
C PHE A 108 4.17 -28.48 -0.41
N HIS A 109 3.56 -28.12 0.71
CA HIS A 109 2.54 -27.08 0.70
C HIS A 109 3.23 -25.73 0.87
N SER A 110 3.30 -24.96 -0.22
CA SER A 110 3.68 -23.55 -0.16
C SER A 110 2.58 -22.77 0.54
N SER A 111 2.89 -22.17 1.69
CA SER A 111 1.98 -21.20 2.32
C SER A 111 1.69 -20.05 1.35
N SER A 112 0.42 -19.72 1.16
CA SER A 112 0.00 -18.78 0.11
C SER A 112 -1.34 -18.12 0.40
N TRP A 113 -1.57 -16.98 -0.28
CA TRP A 113 -2.85 -16.28 -0.24
C TRP A 113 -3.90 -16.96 -1.11
N LEU A 114 -5.03 -17.33 -0.50
CA LEU A 114 -6.16 -17.98 -1.18
C LEU A 114 -7.38 -17.06 -1.15
N ALA A 115 -8.13 -17.01 -2.26
CA ALA A 115 -9.43 -16.34 -2.26
C ALA A 115 -10.40 -17.13 -1.36
N ALA A 116 -11.00 -16.45 -0.39
CA ALA A 116 -11.95 -17.01 0.56
C ALA A 116 -13.41 -16.74 0.16
N GLY A 117 -13.65 -15.68 -0.62
CA GLY A 117 -14.99 -15.28 -1.04
C GLY A 117 -15.01 -13.89 -1.69
N ARG A 118 -16.21 -13.31 -1.77
CA ARG A 118 -16.42 -11.93 -2.23
C ARG A 118 -15.87 -10.92 -1.23
N ALA A 119 -15.43 -9.75 -1.70
CA ALA A 119 -15.00 -8.68 -0.81
C ALA A 119 -16.13 -8.18 0.09
N ASP A 120 -15.72 -7.65 1.25
CA ASP A 120 -16.60 -6.91 2.14
C ASP A 120 -17.00 -5.57 1.47
N PRO A 121 -18.15 -4.96 1.85
CA PRO A 121 -18.54 -3.65 1.33
C PRO A 121 -17.41 -2.63 1.46
N ALA A 122 -17.18 -1.85 0.40
CA ALA A 122 -16.08 -0.90 0.35
C ALA A 122 -16.17 0.11 1.51
N ALA A 123 -15.04 0.32 2.19
CA ALA A 123 -14.93 1.39 3.17
C ALA A 123 -15.13 2.76 2.51
N PRO A 124 -15.59 3.79 3.25
CA PRO A 124 -15.71 5.14 2.72
C PRO A 124 -14.38 5.60 2.10
N GLY A 125 -14.43 6.05 0.85
CA GLY A 125 -13.25 6.55 0.15
C GLY A 125 -12.63 7.72 0.91
N ARG A 126 -11.37 7.58 1.30
CA ARG A 126 -10.64 8.60 2.05
C ARG A 126 -9.29 8.86 1.42
N VAL A 127 -8.91 10.13 1.37
CA VAL A 127 -7.61 10.60 0.92
C VAL A 127 -6.80 11.11 2.11
N HIS A 128 -5.49 11.02 2.02
CA HIS A 128 -4.57 11.60 2.99
C HIS A 128 -3.71 12.67 2.32
N PHE A 129 -3.86 13.92 2.74
CA PHE A 129 -3.06 15.04 2.27
C PHE A 129 -1.70 15.05 2.95
N HIS A 130 -0.64 15.35 2.20
CA HIS A 130 0.66 15.60 2.79
C HIS A 130 0.58 16.86 3.69
N PRO A 131 1.11 16.84 4.92
CA PRO A 131 0.99 17.96 5.88
C PRO A 131 1.48 19.31 5.35
N ASP A 132 2.51 19.30 4.51
CA ASP A 132 3.07 20.52 3.91
C ASP A 132 2.28 21.03 2.69
N SER A 133 1.13 20.43 2.36
CA SER A 133 0.28 20.90 1.27
C SER A 133 -0.58 22.09 1.69
N PRO A 134 -0.78 23.10 0.81
CA PRO A 134 -0.15 23.27 -0.50
C PRO A 134 1.28 23.84 -0.38
N ALA A 135 2.15 23.51 -1.34
CA ALA A 135 3.46 24.14 -1.46
C ALA A 135 3.92 24.29 -2.92
N LYS A 136 4.94 25.13 -3.12
CA LYS A 136 5.52 25.41 -4.43
C LYS A 136 6.19 24.19 -5.04
N GLY A 137 6.14 24.06 -6.37
CA GLY A 137 6.85 22.99 -7.08
C GLY A 137 8.34 22.94 -6.75
N ALA A 138 9.00 24.09 -6.59
CA ALA A 138 10.40 24.17 -6.16
C ALA A 138 10.64 23.53 -4.79
N GLN A 139 9.70 23.75 -3.85
CA GLN A 139 9.79 23.19 -2.51
C GLN A 139 9.58 21.67 -2.52
N TRP A 140 8.62 21.17 -3.30
CA TRP A 140 8.38 19.74 -3.44
C TRP A 140 9.53 18.97 -4.08
N MET A 141 10.20 19.57 -5.07
CA MET A 141 11.31 18.93 -5.78
C MET A 141 12.66 19.04 -5.03
N ARG A 142 12.73 19.82 -3.95
CA ARG A 142 13.97 20.07 -3.20
C ARG A 142 14.49 18.85 -2.44
N GLN A 143 13.60 18.01 -1.93
CA GLN A 143 13.96 16.83 -1.15
C GLN A 143 12.95 15.70 -1.35
N ILE A 144 13.24 14.54 -0.76
CA ILE A 144 12.32 13.39 -0.76
C ILE A 144 11.05 13.78 0.01
N VAL A 145 9.89 13.51 -0.58
CA VAL A 145 8.58 13.64 0.05
C VAL A 145 8.24 12.33 0.73
N SER A 146 7.81 12.38 2.00
CA SER A 146 7.56 11.20 2.83
C SER A 146 6.17 11.25 3.46
N PHE A 147 5.41 10.16 3.32
CA PHE A 147 4.11 9.98 3.97
C PHE A 147 4.24 9.17 5.27
N ASP A 148 5.15 9.57 6.15
CA ASP A 148 5.48 8.87 7.41
C ASP A 148 4.38 9.02 8.48
N LYS A 149 3.59 10.10 8.40
CA LYS A 149 2.47 10.35 9.31
C LYS A 149 1.18 9.63 8.88
N LEU A 150 1.13 9.04 7.68
CA LEU A 150 -0.02 8.29 7.19
C LEU A 150 -0.28 7.05 8.04
N LYS A 151 -1.53 6.86 8.45
CA LYS A 151 -1.97 5.72 9.25
C LYS A 151 -3.13 4.99 8.60
N LEU A 152 -3.14 3.66 8.74
CA LEU A 152 -4.16 2.74 8.28
C LEU A 152 -4.99 2.22 9.46
N THR A 153 -6.31 2.22 9.34
CA THR A 153 -7.25 1.76 10.37
C THR A 153 -8.29 0.82 9.78
N ASN A 154 -8.83 -0.06 10.61
CA ASN A 154 -10.01 -0.87 10.29
C ASN A 154 -11.29 -0.34 10.98
N ASN A 155 -11.22 0.82 11.63
CA ASN A 155 -12.37 1.47 12.24
C ASN A 155 -13.16 2.25 11.18
N LEU A 156 -14.33 1.74 10.79
CA LEU A 156 -15.22 2.40 9.82
C LEU A 156 -15.75 3.76 10.29
N LEU A 157 -15.71 4.01 11.60
CA LEU A 157 -16.16 5.25 12.24
C LEU A 157 -14.98 6.15 12.67
N ASP A 158 -13.79 5.96 12.09
CA ASP A 158 -12.63 6.81 12.41
C ASP A 158 -12.90 8.27 12.07
N ASP A 159 -12.68 9.17 13.03
CA ASP A 159 -12.81 10.63 12.92
C ASP A 159 -11.45 11.35 12.81
N ASN A 160 -10.35 10.62 12.98
CA ASN A 160 -8.97 11.15 12.98
C ASN A 160 -8.40 11.39 11.58
N GLY A 161 -9.15 11.09 10.53
CA GLY A 161 -8.69 11.22 9.14
C GLY A 161 -7.69 10.13 8.71
N HIS A 162 -7.63 8.99 9.42
CA HIS A 162 -6.81 7.84 9.02
C HIS A 162 -7.41 7.13 7.80
N ILE A 163 -6.61 6.49 6.96
CA ILE A 163 -7.13 5.70 5.84
C ILE A 163 -7.83 4.45 6.36
N ILE A 164 -9.10 4.27 6.02
CA ILE A 164 -9.92 3.14 6.45
C ILE A 164 -9.83 2.03 5.41
N LEU A 165 -9.38 0.84 5.82
CA LEU A 165 -9.24 -0.33 4.96
C LEU A 165 -9.91 -1.55 5.59
N ASN A 166 -10.56 -2.36 4.76
CA ASN A 166 -11.01 -3.69 5.17
C ASN A 166 -9.79 -4.62 5.27
N SER A 167 -9.69 -5.36 6.39
CA SER A 167 -8.68 -6.41 6.59
C SER A 167 -8.90 -7.56 5.60
N MET A 168 -7.84 -8.28 5.26
CA MET A 168 -7.82 -9.41 4.32
C MET A 168 -8.21 -9.06 2.88
N HIS A 169 -7.92 -7.82 2.47
CA HIS A 169 -8.14 -7.30 1.11
C HIS A 169 -6.84 -6.72 0.56
N ARG A 170 -6.71 -6.74 -0.78
CA ARG A 170 -5.54 -6.22 -1.49
C ARG A 170 -5.75 -4.79 -1.95
N TYR A 171 -4.76 -3.94 -1.74
CA TYR A 171 -4.82 -2.52 -2.09
C TYR A 171 -3.61 -2.08 -2.91
N GLN A 172 -3.84 -1.13 -3.80
CA GLN A 172 -2.80 -0.35 -4.49
C GLN A 172 -2.79 1.07 -3.90
N PRO A 173 -1.70 1.49 -3.26
CA PRO A 173 -1.47 2.90 -2.97
C PRO A 173 -1.35 3.69 -4.28
N ARG A 174 -2.00 4.85 -4.35
CA ARG A 174 -1.79 5.81 -5.43
C ARG A 174 -1.34 7.14 -4.85
N PHE A 175 -0.38 7.76 -5.52
CA PHE A 175 0.14 9.06 -5.18
C PHE A 175 -0.31 10.07 -6.21
N HIS A 176 -0.80 11.21 -5.76
CA HIS A 176 -1.39 12.23 -6.63
C HIS A 176 -0.68 13.57 -6.45
N VAL A 177 -0.35 14.20 -7.58
CA VAL A 177 0.10 15.59 -7.65
C VAL A 177 -1.04 16.40 -8.24
N VAL A 178 -1.55 17.37 -7.47
CA VAL A 178 -2.67 18.23 -7.88
C VAL A 178 -2.18 19.67 -7.97
N PHE A 179 -2.29 20.27 -9.15
CA PHE A 179 -2.04 21.70 -9.34
C PHE A 179 -3.18 22.52 -8.72
N VAL A 180 -2.81 23.51 -7.91
CA VAL A 180 -3.76 24.47 -7.32
C VAL A 180 -4.01 25.58 -8.32
N ASP A 181 -5.13 25.49 -9.02
CA ASP A 181 -5.52 26.48 -10.02
C ASP A 181 -6.15 27.71 -9.34
N PRO A 182 -5.56 28.91 -9.47
CA PRO A 182 -6.06 30.11 -8.79
C PRO A 182 -7.37 30.64 -9.37
N ARG A 183 -7.85 30.09 -10.50
CA ARG A 183 -9.13 30.48 -11.11
C ARG A 183 -10.32 30.08 -10.24
N ARG A 184 -11.33 30.94 -10.19
CA ARG A 184 -12.55 30.73 -9.38
C ARG A 184 -13.41 29.54 -9.85
N ASP A 185 -13.30 29.16 -11.12
CA ASP A 185 -14.03 28.05 -11.74
C ASP A 185 -13.16 26.77 -11.88
N SER A 186 -12.06 26.69 -11.12
CA SER A 186 -11.08 25.60 -11.17
C SER A 186 -11.69 24.20 -10.98
N GLU A 187 -12.80 24.08 -10.24
CA GLU A 187 -13.53 22.81 -10.07
C GLU A 187 -13.96 22.19 -11.41
N ARG A 188 -14.32 23.02 -12.40
CA ARG A 188 -14.70 22.54 -13.76
C ARG A 188 -13.54 21.83 -14.46
N PHE A 189 -12.31 22.19 -14.12
CA PHE A 189 -11.08 21.67 -14.70
C PHE A 189 -10.34 20.70 -13.77
N ALA A 190 -10.96 20.29 -12.64
CA ALA A 190 -10.32 19.44 -11.65
C ALA A 190 -9.74 18.16 -12.26
N HIS A 191 -10.44 17.55 -13.23
CA HIS A 191 -10.00 16.34 -13.92
C HIS A 191 -8.68 16.50 -14.72
N GLN A 192 -8.35 17.74 -15.10
CA GLN A 192 -7.15 18.10 -15.86
C GLN A 192 -5.99 18.51 -14.95
N ASN A 193 -6.30 18.92 -13.72
CA ASN A 193 -5.35 19.53 -12.80
C ASN A 193 -4.58 18.53 -11.91
N PHE A 194 -4.74 17.23 -12.13
CA PHE A 194 -4.00 16.22 -11.37
C PHE A 194 -3.30 15.19 -12.24
N LYS A 195 -2.21 14.64 -11.73
CA LYS A 195 -1.53 13.44 -12.25
C LYS A 195 -1.40 12.40 -11.14
N SER A 196 -1.63 11.14 -11.48
CA SER A 196 -1.60 10.02 -10.53
C SER A 196 -0.46 9.08 -10.87
N PHE A 197 0.23 8.60 -9.85
CA PHE A 197 1.33 7.66 -9.94
C PHE A 197 0.96 6.43 -9.12
N SER A 198 1.16 5.25 -9.70
CA SER A 198 0.99 3.96 -9.03
C SER A 198 2.25 3.14 -9.22
N PHE A 199 2.78 2.59 -8.13
CA PHE A 199 3.96 1.74 -8.12
C PHE A 199 3.50 0.32 -7.79
N PRO A 200 3.47 -0.62 -8.74
CA PRO A 200 2.95 -1.97 -8.52
C PRO A 200 3.62 -2.71 -7.35
N GLU A 201 4.89 -2.46 -7.11
CA GLU A 201 5.66 -3.03 -6.00
C GLU A 201 5.21 -2.56 -4.60
N THR A 202 4.36 -1.53 -4.54
CA THR A 202 3.77 -1.02 -3.28
C THR A 202 2.42 -1.64 -2.93
N GLN A 203 1.92 -2.56 -3.75
CA GLN A 203 0.71 -3.32 -3.45
C GLN A 203 0.88 -4.13 -2.16
N PHE A 204 -0.20 -4.27 -1.39
CA PHE A 204 -0.16 -5.00 -0.12
C PHE A 204 -1.52 -5.61 0.24
N MET A 205 -1.48 -6.58 1.16
CA MET A 205 -2.66 -7.05 1.88
C MET A 205 -2.79 -6.35 3.23
N ALA A 206 -3.95 -5.75 3.48
CA ALA A 206 -4.27 -5.24 4.81
C ALA A 206 -4.54 -6.42 5.75
N VAL A 207 -3.94 -6.44 6.93
CA VAL A 207 -4.11 -7.54 7.91
C VAL A 207 -4.19 -6.98 9.32
N THR A 208 -4.85 -7.67 10.25
CA THR A 208 -4.85 -7.28 11.68
C THR A 208 -3.65 -7.84 12.44
N ALA A 209 -3.08 -8.94 11.93
CA ALA A 209 -1.84 -9.56 12.38
C ALA A 209 -1.12 -10.16 11.17
N TYR A 210 0.20 -10.21 11.19
CA TYR A 210 0.96 -10.79 10.07
C TYR A 210 0.63 -12.27 9.88
N GLN A 211 0.52 -12.71 8.63
CA GLN A 211 0.23 -14.10 8.27
C GLN A 211 1.52 -14.82 7.83
N ASN A 212 2.28 -14.19 6.92
CA ASN A 212 3.54 -14.73 6.45
C ASN A 212 4.68 -14.39 7.43
N HIS A 213 5.22 -15.39 8.15
CA HIS A 213 6.33 -15.19 9.09
C HIS A 213 7.58 -14.56 8.43
N ARG A 214 7.80 -14.78 7.13
CA ARG A 214 8.92 -14.16 6.39
C ARG A 214 8.75 -12.66 6.26
N ILE A 215 7.52 -12.16 6.16
CA ILE A 215 7.23 -10.72 6.22
C ILE A 215 7.60 -10.19 7.61
N THR A 216 7.17 -10.85 8.68
CA THR A 216 7.51 -10.45 10.05
C THR A 216 9.02 -10.34 10.26
N GLN A 217 9.79 -11.35 9.82
CA GLN A 217 11.25 -11.35 9.89
C GLN A 217 11.86 -10.17 9.12
N LEU A 218 11.39 -9.91 7.89
CA LEU A 218 11.86 -8.77 7.10
C LEU A 218 11.49 -7.42 7.75
N LYS A 219 10.29 -7.29 8.33
CA LYS A 219 9.91 -6.10 9.11
C LYS A 219 10.86 -5.89 10.30
N ILE A 220 11.17 -6.95 11.05
CA ILE A 220 12.08 -6.89 12.21
C ILE A 220 13.48 -6.45 11.76
N ALA A 221 14.02 -7.07 10.71
CA ALA A 221 15.35 -6.79 10.20
C ALA A 221 15.50 -5.38 9.61
N SER A 222 14.48 -4.87 8.91
CA SER A 222 14.59 -3.60 8.17
C SER A 222 14.02 -2.39 8.91
N ASN A 223 13.07 -2.56 9.84
CA ASN A 223 12.43 -1.43 10.53
C ASN A 223 13.27 -0.99 11.75
N PRO A 224 13.80 0.25 11.79
CA PRO A 224 14.59 0.74 12.93
C PRO A 224 13.85 0.66 14.28
N PHE A 225 12.52 0.79 14.27
CA PHE A 225 11.70 0.71 15.48
C PHE A 225 11.48 -0.72 15.99
N ALA A 226 11.91 -1.74 15.24
CA ALA A 226 11.81 -3.15 15.61
C ALA A 226 13.16 -3.75 16.06
N LYS A 227 14.19 -2.90 16.28
CA LYS A 227 15.55 -3.36 16.61
C LYS A 227 15.61 -4.28 17.83
N GLY A 228 14.77 -4.04 18.84
CA GLY A 228 14.73 -4.86 20.07
C GLY A 228 14.29 -6.32 19.88
N PHE A 229 13.82 -6.72 18.70
CA PHE A 229 13.46 -8.10 18.37
C PHE A 229 14.51 -8.82 17.51
N ARG A 230 15.63 -8.16 17.19
CA ARG A 230 16.67 -8.72 16.30
C ARG A 230 17.61 -9.68 17.03
N ASP A 231 17.86 -9.42 18.32
CA ASP A 231 18.85 -10.16 19.11
C ASP A 231 18.13 -11.12 20.07
N GLY A 232 17.74 -12.27 19.52
CA GLY A 232 17.19 -13.42 20.24
C GLY A 232 18.09 -14.66 20.21
N GLU A 233 19.35 -14.53 19.79
CA GLU A 233 20.36 -15.57 19.98
C GLU A 233 21.22 -15.20 21.20
N PRO A 234 21.29 -16.04 22.24
CA PRO A 234 22.32 -15.87 23.26
C PRO A 234 23.67 -16.17 22.62
N GLU A 235 24.64 -15.26 22.78
CA GLU A 235 26.05 -15.57 22.52
C GLU A 235 26.42 -16.80 23.36
N SER A 236 26.72 -17.91 22.68
CA SER A 236 27.33 -19.12 23.24
C SER A 236 28.73 -19.29 22.70
#